data_AF-A0A7G2D667-F1
#
_entry.id   AF-A0A7G2D667-F1
#
_cell.length_a   1.000
_cell.length_b   1.000
_cell.length_c   1.000
_cell.angle_alpha   90.00
_cell.angle_beta   90.00
_cell.angle_gamma   90.00
#
_symmetry.space_group_name_H-M   'P 1'
#
loop_
_entity.id
_entity.type
_entity.pdbx_description
1 polymer ?
#
loop_
_entity_poly.entity_id
_entity_poly.type
_entity_poly.pdbx_seq_one_letter_code
_entity_poly.pdbx_strand_id
1 'polypeptide(L)'
;MRTIFKGLIIIAVVLAVVLPLASSNPDGLEATMEKVGLEEKPVYQAPLDYGETWGQSLIMGLVGIGLTFAVGYGLAKLAKGA
;
A
#
# COMPACT_ATOMS: atom_id res chain seq x y z
N MET A 1 16.50 6.80 15.85
CA MET A 1 16.56 6.96 14.38
C MET A 1 17.09 5.73 13.64
N ARG A 2 18.27 5.19 13.95
CA ARG A 2 18.81 3.98 13.28
C ARG A 2 17.83 2.78 13.28
N THR A 3 17.16 2.52 14.40
CA THR A 3 16.17 1.43 14.52
C THR A 3 14.93 1.65 13.65
N ILE A 4 14.46 2.89 13.54
CA ILE A 4 13.30 3.25 12.69
C ILE A 4 13.65 3.00 11.23
N PHE A 5 14.81 3.48 10.77
CA PHE A 5 15.29 3.22 9.41
C PHE A 5 15.43 1.73 9.11
N LYS A 6 15.99 0.94 10.03
CA LYS A 6 16.04 -0.52 9.89
C LYS A 6 14.65 -1.12 9.74
N GLY A 7 13.68 -0.70 10.56
CA GLY A 7 12.30 -1.15 10.47
C GLY A 7 11.63 -0.81 9.13
N LEU A 8 11.78 0.42 8.65
CA LEU A 8 11.25 0.84 7.36
C LEU A 8 11.86 0.06 6.19
N ILE A 9 13.18 -0.23 6.24
CA ILE A 9 13.84 -1.06 5.23
C ILE A 9 13.29 -2.49 5.26
N ILE A 10 13.09 -3.08 6.44
CA ILE A 10 12.50 -4.43 6.56
C ILE A 10 11.11 -4.45 5.95
N ILE A 11 10.26 -3.46 6.26
CA ILE A 11 8.91 -3.35 5.68
C ILE A 11 8.99 -3.23 4.15
N ALA A 12 9.89 -2.40 3.62
CA ALA A 12 10.06 -2.23 2.17
C ALA A 12 10.48 -3.53 1.47
N VAL A 13 11.41 -4.28 2.07
CA VAL A 13 11.85 -5.58 1.53
C VAL A 13 10.72 -6.60 1.57
N VAL A 14 9.99 -6.70 2.69
CA VAL A 14 8.84 -7.61 2.82
C VAL A 14 7.76 -7.26 1.79
N LEU A 15 7.44 -5.97 1.64
CA LEU A 15 6.47 -5.50 0.66
C LEU A 15 6.88 -5.89 -0.77
N ALA A 16 8.13 -5.66 -1.16
CA ALA A 16 8.63 -5.98 -2.49
C ALA A 16 8.51 -7.49 -2.81
N VAL A 17 8.73 -8.35 -1.82
CA VAL A 17 8.65 -9.82 -1.97
C VAL A 17 7.20 -10.31 -1.99
N VAL A 18 6.30 -9.69 -1.21
CA VAL A 18 4.91 -10.16 -1.07
C VAL A 18 4.00 -9.62 -2.18
N LEU A 19 4.29 -8.45 -2.76
CA LEU A 19 3.47 -7.83 -3.81
C LEU A 19 3.09 -8.76 -4.97
N PRO A 20 4.01 -9.56 -5.56
CA PRO A 20 3.65 -10.51 -6.62
C PRO A 20 2.60 -11.56 -6.21
N LEU A 21 2.54 -11.90 -4.92
CA LEU A 21 1.55 -12.84 -4.40
C LEU A 21 0.14 -12.24 -4.37
N ALA A 22 0.02 -10.92 -4.19
CA ALA A 22 -1.26 -10.23 -4.24
C ALA A 22 -1.85 -10.25 -5.66
N SER A 23 -1.02 -10.02 -6.69
CA SER A 23 -1.48 -10.07 -8.09
C SER A 23 -1.89 -11.47 -8.56
N SER A 24 -1.35 -12.52 -7.94
CA SER A 24 -1.66 -13.91 -8.33
C SER A 24 -2.91 -14.48 -7.65
N ASN A 25 -3.48 -13.75 -6.69
CA ASN A 25 -4.63 -14.17 -5.91
C ASN A 25 -5.67 -13.03 -5.93
N PRO A 26 -6.62 -13.05 -6.89
CA PRO A 26 -7.58 -11.97 -7.06
C PRO A 26 -8.36 -11.77 -5.76
N ASP A 27 -8.75 -10.52 -5.51
CA ASP A 27 -9.55 -10.23 -4.33
C ASP A 27 -10.98 -10.81 -4.46
N GLY A 28 -11.75 -10.71 -3.36
CA GLY A 28 -13.10 -11.28 -3.35
C GLY A 28 -14.07 -10.62 -4.34
N LEU A 29 -13.88 -9.34 -4.65
CA LEU A 29 -14.70 -8.60 -5.61
C LEU A 29 -14.33 -9.03 -7.04
N GLU A 30 -13.05 -8.94 -7.39
CA GLU A 30 -12.50 -9.33 -8.68
C GLU A 30 -12.90 -10.78 -9.03
N ALA A 31 -12.68 -11.71 -8.10
CA ALA A 31 -13.03 -13.11 -8.28
C ALA A 31 -14.55 -13.35 -8.43
N THR A 32 -15.39 -12.48 -7.85
CA THR A 32 -16.86 -12.58 -8.00
C THR A 32 -17.30 -12.03 -9.35
N MET A 33 -16.74 -10.89 -9.76
CA MET A 33 -17.05 -10.25 -11.03
C MET A 33 -16.63 -11.11 -12.22
N GLU A 34 -15.44 -11.72 -12.16
CA GLU A 34 -14.96 -12.65 -13.18
C GLU A 34 -15.93 -13.84 -13.37
N LYS A 35 -16.43 -14.42 -12.27
CA LYS A 35 -17.39 -15.54 -12.32
C LYS A 35 -18.70 -15.21 -13.03
N VAL A 36 -19.13 -13.95 -13.00
CA VAL A 36 -20.37 -13.50 -13.63
C VAL A 36 -20.12 -12.75 -14.94
N GLY A 37 -18.89 -12.72 -15.44
CA GLY A 37 -18.51 -12.06 -16.69
C GLY A 37 -18.60 -10.53 -16.65
N LEU A 38 -18.39 -9.93 -15.48
CA LEU A 38 -18.36 -8.48 -15.29
C LEU A 38 -16.92 -7.98 -15.16
N GLU A 39 -16.67 -6.76 -15.64
CA GLU A 39 -15.40 -6.05 -15.48
C GLU A 39 -15.51 -4.99 -14.40
N GLU A 40 -14.46 -4.85 -13.59
CA GLU A 40 -14.38 -3.77 -12.60
C GLU A 40 -14.10 -2.44 -13.28
N LYS A 41 -14.99 -1.46 -13.07
CA LYS A 41 -14.87 -0.09 -13.59
C LYS A 41 -15.14 0.89 -12.46
N PRO A 42 -14.10 1.39 -11.76
CA PRO A 42 -14.29 2.35 -10.70
C PRO A 42 -14.86 3.65 -11.29
N VAL A 43 -15.93 4.17 -10.66
CA VAL A 43 -16.50 5.48 -11.02
C VAL A 43 -15.55 6.63 -10.67
N TYR A 44 -14.65 6.39 -9.73
CA TYR A 44 -13.64 7.34 -9.27
C TYR A 44 -12.32 6.63 -9.00
N GLN A 45 -11.23 7.11 -9.63
CA GLN A 45 -9.89 6.64 -9.33
C GLN A 45 -9.33 7.42 -8.14
N ALA A 46 -8.92 6.71 -7.09
CA ALA A 46 -8.28 7.35 -5.95
C ALA A 46 -6.91 7.94 -6.37
N PRO A 47 -6.51 9.10 -5.83
CA PRO A 47 -5.23 9.74 -6.17
C PRO A 47 -4.00 8.97 -5.69
N LEU A 48 -4.17 7.98 -4.80
CA LEU A 48 -3.11 7.13 -4.27
C LEU A 48 -3.28 5.66 -4.69
N ASP A 49 -3.86 5.43 -5.86
CA ASP A 49 -4.01 4.09 -6.42
C ASP A 49 -2.64 3.42 -6.67
N TYR A 50 -2.60 2.09 -6.55
CA TYR A 50 -1.37 1.30 -6.60
C TYR A 50 -0.79 1.18 -8.02
N GLY A 51 -1.58 1.46 -9.07
CA GLY A 51 -1.16 1.32 -10.47
C GLY A 51 -1.09 -0.13 -10.94
N GLU A 52 -0.76 -0.33 -12.21
CA GLU A 52 -0.91 -1.63 -12.90
C GLU A 52 0.34 -2.49 -12.89
N THR A 53 1.51 -1.89 -12.65
CA THR A 53 2.79 -2.60 -12.68
C THR A 53 3.34 -2.82 -11.27
N TRP A 54 4.07 -3.92 -11.06
CA TRP A 54 4.76 -4.20 -9.79
C TRP A 54 5.56 -3.00 -9.26
N GLY A 55 6.26 -2.29 -10.15
CA GLY A 55 7.05 -1.11 -9.79
C GLY A 55 6.19 0.05 -9.30
N GLN A 56 5.05 0.32 -9.96
CA GLN A 56 4.09 1.33 -9.51
C GLN A 56 3.51 0.95 -8.14
N SER A 57 3.08 -0.30 -7.95
CA SER A 57 2.49 -0.76 -6.69
C SER A 57 3.48 -0.71 -5.54
N LEU A 58 4.75 -1.03 -5.79
CA LEU A 58 5.81 -0.90 -4.79
C LEU A 58 6.04 0.56 -4.40
N ILE A 59 6.17 1.46 -5.38
CA ILE A 59 6.39 2.89 -5.09
C ILE A 59 5.20 3.47 -4.33
N MET A 60 3.97 3.20 -4.77
CA MET A 60 2.76 3.70 -4.13
C MET A 60 2.56 3.10 -2.73
N GLY A 61 2.88 1.81 -2.54
CA GLY A 61 2.91 1.19 -1.22
C GLY A 61 3.90 1.86 -0.26
N LEU A 62 5.12 2.17 -0.73
CA LEU A 62 6.12 2.90 0.06
C LEU A 62 5.67 4.33 0.39
N VAL A 63 5.04 5.03 -0.57
CA VAL A 63 4.45 6.35 -0.33
C VAL A 63 3.35 6.26 0.74
N GLY A 64 2.44 5.29 0.64
CA GLY A 64 1.37 5.09 1.61
C GLY A 64 1.88 4.78 3.03
N ILE A 65 2.90 3.91 3.15
CA ILE A 65 3.58 3.64 4.42
C ILE A 65 4.23 4.91 4.97
N GLY A 66 4.94 5.65 4.11
CA GLY A 66 5.61 6.90 4.48
C GLY A 66 4.64 7.95 5.00
N LEU A 67 3.52 8.16 4.30
CA LEU A 67 2.47 9.09 4.71
C LEU A 67 1.83 8.66 6.03
N THR A 68 1.46 7.39 6.16
CA THR A 68 0.87 6.85 7.40
C THR A 68 1.81 7.03 8.58
N PHE A 69 3.09 6.70 8.40
CA PHE A 69 4.11 6.90 9.43
C PHE A 69 4.30 8.38 9.77
N ALA A 70 4.40 9.25 8.76
CA ALA A 70 4.59 10.68 8.95
C ALA A 70 3.42 11.31 9.73
N VAL A 71 2.18 10.96 9.37
CA VAL A 71 0.97 11.43 10.08
C VAL A 71 0.95 10.90 11.51
N GLY A 72 1.06 9.58 11.70
CA GLY A 72 1.00 8.97 13.02
C GLY A 72 2.11 9.45 13.96
N TYR A 73 3.34 9.50 13.46
CA TYR A 73 4.49 10.01 14.23
C TYR A 73 4.37 11.51 14.48
N GLY A 74 3.93 12.29 13.50
CA GLY A 74 3.69 13.73 13.63
C GLY A 74 2.66 14.04 14.71
N LEU A 75 1.50 13.37 14.67
CA LEU A 75 0.45 13.50 15.67
C LEU A 75 0.94 13.07 17.06
N ALA A 76 1.64 11.95 17.17
CA ALA A 76 2.20 11.50 18.44
C ALA A 76 3.21 12.50 19.01
N LYS A 77 4.03 13.12 18.16
CA LYS A 77 4.99 14.15 18.57
C LYS A 77 4.29 15.42 19.06
N LEU A 78 3.23 15.86 18.37
CA LEU A 78 2.41 17.00 18.80
C LEU A 78 1.73 16.71 20.15
N ALA A 79 1.16 15.52 20.33
CA ALA A 79 0.51 15.12 21.57
C ALA A 79 1.48 14.98 22.75
N LYS A 80 2.75 14.63 22.50
CA LYS A 80 3.78 14.49 23.54
C LYS A 80 4.50 15.81 23.88
N GLY A 81 4.27 16.85 23.08
CA GLY A 81 4.80 18.21 23.27
C GLY A 81 3.75 19.26 23.64
N ALA A 82 2.53 18.82 23.99
CA ALA A 82 1.48 19.61 24.64
C ALA A 82 1.37 19.22 26.12
#